data_AF-A0A662SVP9-F1
#
_entry.id   AF-A0A662SVP9-F1
#
_cell.length_a   1.000
_cell.length_b   1.000
_cell.length_c   1.000
_cell.angle_alpha   90.00
_cell.angle_beta   90.00
_cell.angle_gamma   90.00
#
_symmetry.space_group_name_H-M   'P 1'
#
loop_
_entity.id
_entity.type
_entity.pdbx_description
1 polymer ?
#
loop_
_entity_poly.entity_id
_entity_poly.type
_entity_poly.pdbx_seq_one_letter_code
_entity_poly.pdbx_strand_id
1 'polypeptide(L)' 'PEAGKYIRKYLKTPYATAEERWRVFKFLQHWAAGPHAAETWHGGGSPAAQRMLIYQTASLEEKEREVLELAKP' A
#
# COMPACT_ATOMS: atom_id res chain seq x y z
N PRO A 1 -24.24 -23.80 -13.70
CA PRO A 1 -24.82 -23.56 -15.06
C PRO A 1 -25.89 -22.46 -15.07
N GLU A 2 -26.86 -22.52 -14.15
CA GLU A 2 -28.03 -21.62 -14.14
C GLU A 2 -27.71 -20.15 -13.85
N ALA A 3 -26.81 -19.87 -12.89
CA ALA A 3 -26.43 -18.49 -12.53
C ALA A 3 -25.66 -17.76 -13.67
N GLY A 4 -24.94 -18.50 -14.51
CA GLY A 4 -24.08 -17.93 -15.55
C GLY A 4 -24.83 -17.05 -16.56
N LYS A 5 -26.10 -17.36 -16.86
CA LYS A 5 -26.93 -16.54 -17.76
C LYS A 5 -27.20 -15.15 -17.18
N TYR A 6 -27.44 -15.07 -15.87
CA TYR A 6 -27.72 -13.81 -15.19
C TYR A 6 -26.46 -12.99 -14.99
N ILE A 7 -25.34 -13.64 -14.66
CA ILE A 7 -24.01 -13.00 -14.58
C ILE A 7 -23.68 -12.32 -15.91
N ARG A 8 -23.77 -13.04 -17.03
CA ARG A 8 -23.51 -12.46 -18.36
C ARG A 8 -24.48 -11.34 -18.73
N LYS A 9 -25.76 -11.47 -18.36
CA LYS A 9 -26.79 -10.46 -18.65
C LYS A 9 -26.58 -9.17 -17.87
N TYR A 10 -26.31 -9.27 -16.57
CA TYR A 10 -26.35 -8.13 -15.65
C TYR A 10 -24.98 -7.53 -15.31
N LEU A 11 -23.88 -8.24 -15.52
CA LEU A 11 -22.52 -7.68 -15.27
C LEU A 11 -21.88 -7.05 -16.50
N LYS A 12 -22.37 -7.29 -17.72
CA LYS A 12 -21.88 -6.59 -18.92
C LYS A 12 -22.21 -5.09 -18.86
N THR A 13 -21.44 -4.29 -19.59
CA THR A 13 -21.67 -2.85 -19.76
C THR A 13 -21.70 -2.52 -21.26
N PRO A 14 -22.03 -1.28 -21.67
CA PRO A 14 -21.90 -0.86 -23.07
C PRO A 14 -20.48 -0.96 -23.63
N TYR A 15 -19.46 -1.01 -22.75
CA TYR A 15 -18.05 -0.95 -23.13
C TYR A 15 -17.28 -2.27 -22.93
N ALA A 16 -17.83 -3.23 -22.20
CA ALA A 16 -17.14 -4.47 -21.85
C ALA A 16 -18.10 -5.64 -21.62
N THR A 17 -17.66 -6.83 -21.97
CA THR A 17 -18.33 -8.08 -21.58
C THR A 17 -18.29 -8.28 -20.07
N ALA A 18 -19.18 -9.15 -19.57
CA ALA A 18 -19.18 -9.51 -18.16
C ALA A 18 -17.84 -10.14 -17.72
N GLU A 19 -17.17 -10.89 -18.60
CA GLU A 19 -15.90 -11.55 -18.29
C GLU A 19 -14.75 -10.53 -18.18
N GLU A 20 -14.61 -9.62 -19.14
CA GLU A 20 -13.59 -8.58 -19.12
C GLU A 20 -13.70 -7.72 -17.86
N ARG A 21 -14.93 -7.27 -17.55
CA ARG A 21 -15.20 -6.51 -16.34
C ARG A 21 -14.86 -7.30 -15.08
N TRP A 22 -15.21 -8.59 -15.04
CA TRP A 22 -14.94 -9.45 -13.90
C TRP A 22 -13.45 -9.65 -13.65
N ARG A 23 -12.65 -9.85 -14.70
CA ARG A 23 -11.19 -9.99 -14.60
C ARG A 23 -10.55 -8.75 -13.95
N VAL A 24 -10.92 -7.55 -14.42
CA VAL A 24 -10.43 -6.29 -13.83
C VAL A 24 -10.88 -6.15 -12.38
N PHE A 25 -12.15 -6.45 -12.09
CA PHE A 25 -12.66 -6.37 -10.72
C PHE A 25 -11.92 -7.31 -9.76
N LYS A 26 -11.64 -8.55 -10.19
CA LYS A 26 -10.88 -9.52 -9.41
C LYS A 26 -9.43 -9.10 -9.21
N PHE A 27 -8.80 -8.50 -10.21
CA PHE A 27 -7.48 -7.89 -10.08
C PHE A 27 -7.50 -6.79 -9.02
N LEU A 28 -8.42 -5.83 -9.12
CA LEU A 28 -8.54 -4.74 -8.15
C LEU A 28 -8.84 -5.24 -6.74
N GLN A 29 -9.72 -6.25 -6.61
CA GLN A 29 -10.00 -6.88 -5.32
C GLN A 29 -8.72 -7.49 -4.73
N HIS A 30 -7.95 -8.22 -5.53
CA HIS A 30 -6.71 -8.84 -5.06
C HIS A 30 -5.67 -7.79 -4.68
N TRP A 31 -5.56 -6.71 -5.47
CA TRP A 31 -4.63 -5.62 -5.19
C TRP A 31 -5.00 -4.83 -3.92
N ALA A 32 -6.26 -4.41 -3.80
CA ALA A 32 -6.70 -3.52 -2.74
C ALA A 32 -7.05 -4.25 -1.43
N ALA A 33 -7.59 -5.47 -1.51
CA ALA A 33 -8.08 -6.23 -0.35
C ALA A 33 -7.40 -7.61 -0.23
N GLY A 34 -6.35 -7.88 -1.00
CA GLY A 34 -5.52 -9.06 -0.84
C GLY A 34 -4.34 -8.81 0.11
N PRO A 35 -3.34 -9.70 0.09
CA PRO A 35 -2.23 -9.68 1.05
C PRO A 35 -1.24 -8.54 0.82
N HIS A 36 -1.31 -7.84 -0.33
CA HIS A 36 -0.36 -6.81 -0.71
C HIS A 36 -0.18 -5.73 0.37
N ALA A 37 -1.28 -5.26 0.99
CA ALA A 37 -1.19 -4.27 2.05
C ALA A 37 -0.43 -4.80 3.28
N ALA A 38 -0.76 -6.01 3.74
CA ALA A 38 -0.10 -6.59 4.92
C ALA A 38 1.41 -6.77 4.70
N GLU A 39 1.81 -7.25 3.52
CA GLU A 39 3.22 -7.35 3.14
C GLU A 39 3.87 -5.96 3.01
N THR A 40 3.18 -4.96 2.47
CA THR A 40 3.72 -3.59 2.39
C THR A 40 3.98 -2.99 3.79
N TRP A 41 3.10 -3.26 4.76
CA TRP A 41 3.22 -2.74 6.12
C TRP A 41 4.25 -3.46 6.99
N HIS A 42 4.51 -4.74 6.71
CA HIS A 42 5.34 -5.59 7.58
C HIS A 42 6.53 -6.25 6.87
N GLY A 43 6.59 -6.19 5.55
CA GLY A 43 7.69 -6.69 4.73
C GLY A 43 8.94 -5.86 5.00
N GLY A 44 9.98 -6.52 5.51
CA GLY A 44 11.18 -5.83 6.00
C GLY A 44 11.08 -5.31 7.44
N GLY A 45 10.01 -5.63 8.16
CA GLY A 45 9.76 -5.22 9.55
C GLY A 45 8.60 -4.23 9.67
N SER A 46 8.03 -4.12 10.86
CA SER A 46 6.99 -3.12 11.13
C SER A 46 7.55 -1.69 11.03
N PRO A 47 6.70 -0.65 10.85
CA PRO A 47 7.17 0.74 10.80
C PRO A 47 7.93 1.17 12.06
N ALA A 48 7.73 0.48 13.20
CA ALA A 48 8.49 0.73 14.41
C ALA A 48 9.97 0.33 14.25
N ALA A 49 10.26 -0.79 13.58
CA ALA A 49 11.63 -1.27 13.37
C ALA A 49 12.46 -0.26 12.56
N GLN A 50 11.89 0.26 11.46
CA GLN A 50 12.55 1.28 10.65
C GLN A 50 12.72 2.60 11.40
N ARG A 51 11.72 3.04 12.18
CA ARG A 51 11.86 4.23 13.04
C ARG A 51 13.02 4.08 14.02
N MET A 52 13.12 2.95 14.70
CA MET A 52 14.23 2.68 15.62
C MET A 52 15.58 2.76 14.91
N LEU A 53 15.70 2.15 13.74
CA LEU A 53 16.94 2.20 12.94
C LEU A 53 17.32 3.64 12.56
N ILE A 54 16.34 4.45 12.14
CA ILE A 54 16.57 5.86 11.81
C ILE A 54 17.05 6.62 13.05
N TYR A 55 16.42 6.43 14.21
CA TYR A 55 16.86 7.07 15.46
C TYR A 55 18.28 6.66 15.86
N GLN A 56 18.64 5.39 15.65
CA GLN A 56 19.99 4.90 15.97
C GLN A 56 21.08 5.42 15.01
N THR A 57 20.73 5.65 13.76
CA THR A 57 21.69 6.06 12.71
C THR A 57 21.68 7.56 12.44
N ALA A 58 20.68 8.29 12.92
CA ALA A 58 20.66 9.73 12.88
C ALA A 58 21.68 10.28 13.89
N SER A 59 22.66 11.06 13.42
CA SER A 59 23.61 11.82 14.25
C SER A 59 22.90 12.97 14.99
N LEU A 60 21.98 12.64 15.91
CA LEU A 60 21.12 13.63 16.57
C LEU A 60 21.93 14.58 17.45
N GLU A 61 22.95 14.09 18.14
CA GLU A 61 23.82 14.91 18.99
C GLU A 61 24.64 15.91 18.16
N GLU A 62 25.04 15.52 16.95
CA GLU A 62 25.74 16.42 16.04
C GLU A 62 24.83 17.54 15.54
N LYS A 63 23.60 17.18 15.14
CA LYS A 63 22.59 18.16 14.74
C LYS A 63 22.21 19.10 15.87
N GLU A 64 22.13 18.62 17.11
CA GLU A 64 21.89 19.46 18.28
C GLU A 64 23.02 20.48 18.47
N ARG A 65 24.29 20.04 18.35
CA ARG A 65 25.45 20.95 18.39
C ARG A 65 25.39 22.00 17.28
N GLU A 66 25.10 21.61 16.04
CA GLU A 66 24.98 22.54 14.92
C GLU A 66 23.93 23.62 15.16
N VAL A 67 22.77 23.25 15.71
CA VAL A 67 21.71 24.21 16.06
C VAL A 67 22.18 25.18 17.14
N LEU A 68 22.87 24.69 18.17
CA LEU A 68 23.41 25.54 19.24
C LEU A 68 24.48 26.51 18.72
N GLU A 69 25.33 26.08 17.79
CA GLU A 69 26.31 26.95 17.13
C GLU A 69 25.64 28.07 16.33
N LEU A 70 24.60 27.75 15.56
CA LEU A 70 23.83 28.73 14.79
C LEU A 70 23.06 29.72 15.67
N ALA A 71 22.67 29.31 16.88
CA ALA A 71 21.91 30.13 17.82
C ALA A 71 22.79 31.08 18.65
N LYS A 72 24.12 31.07 18.45
CA LYS A 72 25.02 32.00 19.14
C LYS A 72 24.78 33.45 18.63
N PRO A 73 24.76 34.44 19.55
CA PRO A 73 24.47 35.84 19.22
C PRO A 73 25.59 36.52 18.43
#